data_AF-A0A7I8X333-F1
#
_entry.id   AF-A0A7I8X333-F1
#
_cell.length_a   1.000
_cell.length_b   1.000
_cell.length_c   1.000
_cell.angle_alpha   90.00
_cell.angle_beta   90.00
_cell.angle_gamma   90.00
#
_symmetry.space_group_name_H-M   'P 1'
#
loop_
_entity.id
_entity.type
_entity.pdbx_description
1 polymer ?
#
loop_
_entity_poly.entity_id
_entity_poly.type
_entity_poly.pdbx_seq_one_letter_code
_entity_poly.pdbx_strand_id
1 'polypeptide(L)'
;MMPYHVQKSGRRFIGFQLSPTSRTYNDESERRGNIAARDAQFSEQRRKEEPVDAPQPPIMAGFFRSPALHWFLIIPGALLFTFIVWYDVDLIPHQYLGPVGGILKSLGTEQRSLVGWINVGAAVAHLGEGLAALYIADRRKYGFDTAFKWFLQTFVVGFPSLTILLNRRDPRPRKKKN
;
A
#
# COMPACT_ATOMS: atom_id res chain seq x y z
N MET A 1 -55.07 46.61 21.11
CA MET A 1 -54.90 46.53 19.65
C MET A 1 -54.05 47.72 19.21
N MET A 2 -52.78 47.48 18.89
CA MET A 2 -51.86 48.45 18.29
C MET A 2 -51.14 47.75 17.11
N PRO A 3 -51.05 48.38 15.93
CA PRO A 3 -50.38 47.78 14.78
C PRO A 3 -48.87 48.08 14.80
N TYR A 4 -48.06 47.03 14.62
CA TYR A 4 -46.62 47.15 14.34
C TYR A 4 -46.40 47.34 12.84
N HIS A 5 -45.78 48.46 12.46
CA HIS A 5 -45.23 48.70 11.13
C HIS A 5 -43.83 48.06 11.03
N VAL A 6 -43.62 47.16 10.08
CA VAL A 6 -42.31 46.58 9.74
C VAL A 6 -41.68 47.38 8.61
N GLN A 7 -40.57 48.07 8.91
CA GLN A 7 -39.76 48.83 7.97
C GLN A 7 -38.72 47.90 7.32
N LYS A 8 -38.80 47.68 6.01
CA LYS A 8 -37.83 46.87 5.25
C LYS A 8 -36.58 47.69 4.91
N SER A 9 -35.43 47.29 5.44
CA SER A 9 -34.10 47.82 5.11
C SER A 9 -33.50 47.05 3.93
N GLY A 10 -33.27 47.75 2.83
CA GLY A 10 -32.62 47.23 1.62
C GLY A 10 -31.09 47.23 1.75
N ARG A 11 -30.46 46.08 1.58
CA ARG A 11 -29.01 45.96 1.37
C ARG A 11 -28.72 45.91 -0.13
N ARG A 12 -28.06 46.97 -0.62
CA ARG A 12 -27.40 47.01 -1.93
C ARG A 12 -26.17 46.10 -1.88
N PHE A 13 -26.17 45.02 -2.66
CA PHE A 13 -24.97 44.25 -2.95
C PHE A 13 -24.14 45.00 -4.00
N ILE A 14 -22.92 45.38 -3.64
CA ILE A 14 -21.91 45.90 -4.57
C ILE A 14 -21.24 44.67 -5.19
N GLY A 15 -21.54 44.42 -6.46
CA GLY A 15 -20.84 43.41 -7.26
C GLY A 15 -19.43 43.88 -7.57
N PHE A 16 -18.43 43.19 -7.02
CA PHE A 16 -17.03 43.35 -7.39
C PHE A 16 -16.72 42.39 -8.53
N GLN A 17 -16.65 42.91 -9.75
CA GLN A 17 -16.36 42.15 -10.96
C GLN A 17 -14.84 41.94 -11.06
N LEU A 18 -14.35 40.77 -10.62
CA LEU A 18 -12.96 40.36 -10.80
C LEU A 18 -12.76 39.86 -12.24
N SER A 19 -12.03 40.63 -13.05
CA SER A 19 -11.48 40.13 -14.32
C SER A 19 -10.42 39.05 -14.02
N PRO A 20 -10.49 37.86 -14.63
CA PRO A 20 -9.44 36.86 -14.50
C PRO A 20 -8.20 37.35 -15.25
N THR A 21 -7.11 37.55 -14.53
CA THR A 21 -5.79 37.86 -15.09
C THR A 21 -5.25 36.66 -15.86
N SER A 22 -5.42 36.61 -17.17
CA SER A 22 -4.79 35.64 -18.08
C SER A 22 -3.25 35.70 -18.07
N ARG A 23 -2.68 36.76 -17.49
CA ARG A 23 -1.23 37.00 -17.39
C ARG A 23 -0.51 36.08 -16.40
N THR A 24 -1.18 35.56 -15.38
CA THR A 24 -0.54 34.71 -14.35
C THR A 24 -0.42 33.25 -14.78
N TYR A 25 -1.32 32.78 -15.66
CA TYR A 25 -1.31 31.38 -16.11
C TYR A 25 -0.13 31.08 -17.05
N ASN A 26 0.16 31.98 -17.99
CA ASN A 26 1.26 31.80 -18.93
C ASN A 26 2.62 31.82 -18.22
N ASP A 27 2.81 32.74 -17.27
CA ASP A 27 4.06 32.86 -16.48
C ASP A 27 4.31 31.60 -15.63
N GLU A 28 3.27 31.02 -15.02
CA GLU A 28 3.44 29.79 -14.23
C GLU A 28 3.73 28.56 -15.11
N SER A 29 3.12 28.47 -16.30
CA SER A 29 3.42 27.39 -17.26
C SER A 29 4.85 27.47 -17.80
N GLU A 30 5.34 28.66 -18.13
CA GLU A 30 6.72 28.89 -18.58
C GLU A 30 7.72 28.60 -17.45
N ARG A 31 7.40 29.01 -16.22
CA ARG A 31 8.23 28.73 -15.04
C ARG A 31 8.32 27.24 -14.75
N ARG A 32 7.21 26.51 -14.86
CA ARG A 32 7.18 25.04 -14.72
C ARG A 32 7.97 24.35 -15.83
N GLY A 33 7.84 24.82 -17.07
CA GLY A 33 8.62 24.32 -18.21
C GLY A 33 10.13 24.52 -18.02
N ASN A 34 10.54 25.71 -17.59
CA ASN A 34 11.95 26.04 -17.33
C ASN A 34 12.54 25.25 -16.16
N ILE A 35 11.76 24.97 -15.12
CA ILE A 35 12.19 24.10 -14.00
C ILE A 35 12.35 22.67 -14.50
N ALA A 36 11.36 22.13 -15.22
CA ALA A 36 11.44 20.77 -15.76
C ALA A 36 12.62 20.60 -16.73
N ALA A 37 12.91 21.60 -17.56
CA ALA A 37 14.06 21.59 -18.47
C ALA A 37 15.40 21.62 -17.71
N ARG A 38 15.52 22.46 -16.68
CA ARG A 38 16.72 22.49 -15.82
C ARG A 38 16.90 21.18 -15.05
N ASP A 39 15.82 20.59 -14.55
CA ASP A 39 15.87 19.31 -13.85
C ASP A 39 16.27 18.17 -14.79
N ALA A 40 15.78 18.18 -16.03
CA ALA A 40 16.18 17.23 -17.06
C ALA A 40 17.67 17.37 -17.40
N GLN A 41 18.15 18.59 -17.66
CA GLN A 41 19.57 18.85 -17.94
C GLN A 41 20.47 18.45 -16.76
N PHE A 42 20.05 18.74 -15.53
CA PHE A 42 20.77 18.36 -14.33
C PHE A 42 20.78 16.84 -14.12
N SER A 43 19.69 16.15 -14.45
CA SER A 43 19.63 14.68 -14.38
C SER A 43 20.56 14.03 -15.42
N GLU A 44 20.67 14.63 -16.61
CA GLU A 44 21.52 14.13 -17.68
C GLU A 44 23.01 14.41 -17.42
N GLN A 45 23.35 15.59 -16.89
CA GLN A 45 24.69 15.88 -16.40
C GLN A 45 25.10 14.94 -15.27
N ARG A 46 24.22 14.73 -14.28
CA ARG A 46 24.50 13.81 -13.17
C ARG A 46 24.71 12.37 -13.66
N ARG A 47 23.96 11.93 -14.67
CA ARG A 47 24.14 10.60 -15.28
C ARG A 47 25.47 10.47 -16.03
N LYS A 48 25.97 11.55 -16.64
CA LYS A 48 27.27 11.59 -17.35
C LYS A 48 28.45 11.69 -16.38
N GLU A 49 28.26 12.36 -15.25
CA GLU A 49 29.27 12.56 -14.21
C GLU A 49 29.28 11.45 -13.15
N GLU A 50 28.23 10.62 -13.07
CA GLU A 50 28.22 9.44 -12.21
C GLU A 50 29.26 8.44 -12.74
N PRO A 51 30.35 8.18 -11.99
CA PRO A 51 31.37 7.24 -12.43
C PRO A 51 30.72 5.88 -12.61
N VAL A 52 30.88 5.27 -13.79
CA VAL A 52 30.37 3.92 -14.10
C VAL A 52 30.88 2.88 -13.08
N ASP A 53 32.03 3.15 -12.46
CA ASP A 53 32.68 2.35 -11.42
C ASP A 53 32.57 2.96 -10.01
N ALA A 54 31.60 3.85 -9.76
CA ALA A 54 31.32 4.29 -8.40
C ALA A 54 31.07 3.05 -7.52
N PRO A 55 31.85 2.84 -6.44
CA PRO A 55 31.65 1.69 -5.56
C PRO A 55 30.20 1.69 -5.11
N GLN A 56 29.46 0.66 -5.53
CA GLN A 56 28.09 0.48 -5.06
C GLN A 56 28.12 0.55 -3.52
N PRO A 57 27.21 1.30 -2.89
CA PRO A 57 27.22 1.41 -1.44
C PRO A 57 27.24 0.00 -0.86
N PRO A 58 28.11 -0.26 0.14
CA PRO A 58 28.31 -1.62 0.66
C PRO A 58 26.96 -2.21 1.03
N ILE A 59 26.71 -3.45 0.58
CA ILE A 59 25.50 -4.17 0.96
C ILE A 59 25.41 -4.16 2.47
N MET A 60 24.41 -3.45 2.99
CA MET A 60 24.23 -3.29 4.42
C MET A 60 23.87 -4.66 5.01
N ALA A 61 24.41 -5.00 6.18
CA ALA A 61 23.96 -6.15 6.95
C ALA A 61 22.43 -6.09 7.08
N GLY A 62 21.75 -7.03 6.44
CA GLY A 62 20.30 -6.98 6.28
C GLY A 62 19.58 -7.15 7.61
N PHE A 63 18.59 -6.30 7.87
CA PHE A 63 17.73 -6.43 9.04
C PHE A 63 16.66 -7.49 8.75
N PHE A 64 16.48 -8.47 9.64
CA PHE A 64 15.41 -9.46 9.56
C PHE A 64 14.80 -9.69 10.95
N ARG A 65 13.47 -9.71 11.02
CA ARG A 65 12.74 -9.99 12.26
C ARG A 65 11.46 -10.74 11.96
N SER A 66 11.25 -11.83 12.69
CA SER A 66 10.06 -12.67 12.57
C SER A 66 8.88 -12.13 13.38
N PRO A 67 7.63 -12.21 12.87
CA PRO A 67 6.45 -11.97 13.67
C PRO A 67 6.28 -13.04 14.75
N ALA A 68 5.39 -12.79 15.70
CA ALA A 68 5.11 -13.75 16.77
C ALA A 68 4.59 -15.09 16.19
N LEU A 69 4.94 -16.19 16.86
CA LEU A 69 4.68 -17.56 16.38
C LEU A 69 3.20 -17.83 16.07
N HIS A 70 2.27 -17.25 16.82
CA HIS A 70 0.84 -17.45 16.58
C HIS A 70 0.40 -16.98 15.19
N TRP A 71 1.05 -15.97 14.59
CA TRP A 71 0.72 -15.53 13.23
C TRP A 71 1.04 -16.60 12.16
N PHE A 72 2.05 -17.42 12.40
CA PHE A 72 2.39 -18.56 11.54
C PHE A 72 1.37 -19.71 11.64
N LEU A 73 0.54 -19.73 12.68
CA LEU A 73 -0.52 -20.73 12.82
C LEU A 73 -1.86 -20.17 12.31
N ILE A 74 -2.18 -18.94 12.69
CA ILE A 74 -3.47 -18.31 12.40
C ILE A 74 -3.64 -18.07 10.89
N ILE A 75 -2.66 -17.45 10.23
CA ILE A 75 -2.83 -17.04 8.82
C ILE A 75 -2.77 -18.24 7.87
N PRO A 76 -1.71 -19.09 7.89
CA PRO A 76 -1.69 -20.29 7.06
C PRO A 76 -2.80 -21.26 7.40
N GLY A 77 -3.17 -21.38 8.69
CA GLY A 77 -4.30 -22.21 9.12
C GLY A 77 -5.63 -21.73 8.55
N ALA A 78 -5.87 -20.41 8.53
CA ALA A 78 -7.07 -19.84 7.93
C ALA A 78 -7.10 -20.05 6.41
N LEU A 79 -5.98 -19.83 5.70
CA LEU A 79 -5.87 -20.07 4.26
C LEU A 79 -6.10 -21.54 3.90
N LEU A 80 -5.52 -22.45 4.68
CA LEU A 80 -5.72 -23.90 4.49
C LEU A 80 -7.17 -24.28 4.76
N PHE A 81 -7.77 -23.74 5.82
CA PHE A 81 -9.16 -24.01 6.15
C PHE A 81 -10.10 -23.55 5.03
N THR A 82 -9.95 -22.32 4.53
CA THR A 82 -10.78 -21.82 3.41
C THR A 82 -10.52 -22.58 2.12
N PHE A 83 -9.29 -23.05 1.90
CA PHE A 83 -8.97 -23.94 0.79
C PHE A 83 -9.68 -25.29 0.91
N ILE A 84 -9.68 -25.92 2.10
CA ILE A 84 -10.38 -27.18 2.34
C ILE A 84 -11.88 -27.02 2.10
N VAL A 85 -12.51 -25.97 2.65
CA VAL A 85 -13.94 -25.67 2.42
C VAL A 85 -14.27 -25.58 0.93
N TRP A 86 -13.38 -24.98 0.13
CA TRP A 86 -13.56 -24.89 -1.32
C TRP A 86 -13.25 -26.20 -2.06
N TYR A 87 -12.25 -26.96 -1.63
CA TYR A 87 -11.81 -28.20 -2.28
C TYR A 87 -12.80 -29.33 -2.04
N ASP A 88 -13.06 -29.62 -0.77
CA ASP A 88 -14.00 -30.63 -0.30
C ASP A 88 -14.37 -30.37 1.16
N VAL A 89 -15.61 -29.91 1.37
CA VAL A 89 -16.16 -29.61 2.69
C VAL A 89 -16.39 -30.85 3.55
N ASP A 90 -16.49 -32.04 2.95
CA ASP A 90 -16.73 -33.28 3.68
C ASP A 90 -15.47 -33.79 4.41
N LEU A 91 -14.29 -33.24 4.09
CA LEU A 91 -13.07 -33.41 4.88
C LEU A 91 -13.18 -32.77 6.28
N ILE A 92 -14.10 -31.81 6.44
CA ILE A 92 -14.38 -31.18 7.72
C ILE A 92 -15.54 -31.95 8.36
N PRO A 93 -15.42 -32.36 9.65
CA PRO A 93 -16.46 -33.08 10.38
C PRO A 93 -17.64 -32.17 10.75
N HIS A 94 -18.29 -31.57 9.75
CA HIS A 94 -19.31 -30.53 9.86
C HIS A 94 -20.53 -30.97 10.66
N GLN A 95 -20.86 -32.27 10.65
CA GLN A 95 -21.92 -32.87 11.46
C GLN A 95 -21.75 -32.69 12.98
N TYR A 96 -20.52 -32.52 13.47
CA TYR A 96 -20.24 -32.29 14.89
C TYR A 96 -20.11 -30.80 15.26
N LEU A 97 -20.14 -29.90 14.26
CA LEU A 97 -19.98 -28.46 14.45
C LEU A 97 -21.31 -27.72 14.71
N GLY A 98 -22.43 -28.45 14.78
CA GLY A 98 -23.76 -27.88 15.01
C GLY A 98 -24.13 -26.86 13.91
N PRO A 99 -24.68 -25.68 14.26
CA PRO A 99 -25.09 -24.67 13.28
C PRO A 99 -23.95 -24.20 12.35
N VAL A 100 -22.71 -24.15 12.87
CA VAL A 100 -21.53 -23.75 12.09
C VAL A 100 -21.26 -24.74 10.96
N GLY A 101 -21.51 -26.03 11.19
CA GLY A 101 -21.40 -27.07 10.17
C GLY A 101 -22.36 -26.87 8.99
N GLY A 102 -23.59 -26.41 9.26
CA GLY A 102 -24.57 -26.08 8.22
C GLY A 102 -24.10 -24.91 7.34
N ILE A 103 -23.54 -23.87 7.96
CA ILE A 103 -22.97 -22.71 7.24
C ILE A 103 -21.77 -23.15 6.39
N LEU A 104 -20.85 -23.94 6.97
CA LEU A 104 -19.69 -24.48 6.25
C LEU A 104 -20.10 -25.29 5.02
N LYS A 105 -21.12 -26.15 5.18
CA LYS A 105 -21.65 -26.94 4.08
C LYS A 105 -22.23 -26.05 2.98
N SER A 106 -23.09 -25.08 3.33
CA SER A 106 -23.62 -24.11 2.34
C SER A 106 -22.51 -23.32 1.65
N LEU A 107 -21.46 -22.90 2.37
CA LEU A 107 -20.29 -22.24 1.77
C LEU A 107 -19.53 -23.15 0.79
N GLY A 108 -19.33 -24.42 1.14
CA GLY A 108 -18.62 -25.40 0.32
C GLY A 108 -19.41 -25.96 -0.87
N THR A 109 -20.75 -25.91 -0.80
CA THR A 109 -21.63 -26.45 -1.86
C THR A 109 -22.32 -25.35 -2.67
N GLU A 110 -23.11 -24.50 -2.02
CA GLU A 110 -23.95 -23.48 -2.68
C GLU A 110 -23.14 -22.24 -3.08
N GLN A 111 -22.25 -21.79 -2.19
CA GLN A 111 -21.44 -20.58 -2.40
C GLN A 111 -19.98 -20.90 -2.78
N ARG A 112 -19.73 -22.10 -3.31
CA ARG A 112 -18.37 -22.57 -3.62
C ARG A 112 -17.57 -21.60 -4.49
N SER A 113 -18.22 -20.95 -5.46
CA SER A 113 -17.58 -19.94 -6.31
C SER A 113 -17.07 -18.74 -5.52
N LEU A 114 -17.82 -18.28 -4.51
CA LEU A 114 -17.41 -17.16 -3.64
C LEU A 114 -16.17 -17.55 -2.83
N VAL A 115 -16.15 -18.75 -2.24
CA VAL A 115 -14.97 -19.25 -1.50
C VAL A 115 -13.76 -19.38 -2.42
N GLY A 116 -13.97 -19.78 -3.68
CA GLY A 116 -12.94 -19.79 -4.71
C GLY A 116 -12.34 -18.40 -4.96
N TRP A 117 -13.19 -17.38 -5.15
CA TRP A 117 -12.73 -15.99 -5.30
C TRP A 117 -12.00 -15.47 -4.06
N ILE A 118 -12.44 -15.84 -2.86
CA ILE A 118 -11.75 -15.50 -1.61
C ILE A 118 -10.35 -16.12 -1.58
N ASN A 119 -10.22 -17.41 -1.91
CA ASN A 119 -8.92 -18.09 -1.96
C ASN A 119 -7.98 -17.47 -3.01
N VAL A 120 -8.49 -17.14 -4.20
CA VAL A 120 -7.71 -16.44 -5.24
C VAL A 120 -7.30 -15.05 -4.75
N GLY A 121 -8.22 -14.28 -4.19
CA GLY A 121 -7.95 -12.94 -3.65
C GLY A 121 -6.90 -12.98 -2.55
N ALA A 122 -6.98 -13.96 -1.64
CA ALA A 122 -6.01 -14.16 -0.58
C ALA A 122 -4.63 -14.53 -1.14
N ALA A 123 -4.55 -15.45 -2.12
CA ALA A 123 -3.28 -15.81 -2.76
C ALA A 123 -2.63 -14.61 -3.48
N VAL A 124 -3.42 -13.80 -4.19
CA VAL A 124 -2.95 -12.58 -4.85
C VAL A 124 -2.48 -11.54 -3.82
N ALA A 125 -3.21 -11.36 -2.71
CA ALA A 125 -2.81 -10.45 -1.65
C ALA A 125 -1.47 -10.86 -1.04
N HIS A 126 -1.31 -12.13 -0.67
CA HIS A 126 -0.06 -12.66 -0.12
C HIS A 126 1.12 -12.55 -1.09
N LEU A 127 0.89 -12.84 -2.38
CA LEU A 127 1.90 -12.63 -3.42
C LEU A 127 2.28 -11.16 -3.54
N GLY A 128 1.29 -10.26 -3.60
CA GLY A 128 1.49 -8.82 -3.68
C GLY A 128 2.27 -8.26 -2.49
N GLU A 129 1.97 -8.70 -1.27
CA GLU A 129 2.69 -8.32 -0.05
C GLU A 129 4.12 -8.85 -0.05
N GLY A 130 4.34 -10.09 -0.50
CA GLY A 130 5.68 -10.66 -0.68
C GLY A 130 6.51 -9.86 -1.68
N LEU A 131 5.95 -9.53 -2.84
CA LEU A 131 6.61 -8.71 -3.86
C LEU A 131 6.89 -7.29 -3.34
N ALA A 132 5.97 -6.70 -2.57
CA ALA A 132 6.20 -5.42 -1.91
C ALA A 132 7.38 -5.50 -0.92
N ALA A 133 7.51 -6.59 -0.18
CA ALA A 133 8.65 -6.81 0.73
C ALA A 133 9.99 -6.89 -0.03
N LEU A 134 10.03 -7.57 -1.18
CA LEU A 134 11.20 -7.57 -2.08
C LEU A 134 11.55 -6.16 -2.56
N TYR A 135 10.54 -5.43 -3.04
CA TYR A 135 10.73 -4.05 -3.51
C TYR A 135 11.25 -3.13 -2.39
N ILE A 136 10.72 -3.24 -1.17
CA ILE A 136 11.19 -2.46 -0.02
C ILE A 136 12.63 -2.86 0.35
N ALA A 137 12.95 -4.15 0.33
CA ALA A 137 14.29 -4.66 0.63
C ALA A 137 15.33 -4.15 -0.38
N ASP A 138 14.99 -4.15 -1.68
CA ASP A 138 15.84 -3.58 -2.74
C ASP A 138 16.04 -2.07 -2.56
N ARG A 139 14.96 -1.32 -2.29
CA ARG A 139 15.01 0.12 -2.01
C ARG A 139 15.88 0.47 -0.79
N ARG A 140 16.03 -0.47 0.14
CA ARG A 140 16.88 -0.36 1.33
C ARG A 140 18.26 -1.01 1.18
N LYS A 141 18.59 -1.53 -0.01
CA LYS A 141 19.87 -2.17 -0.33
C LYS A 141 20.22 -3.32 0.61
N TYR A 142 19.21 -4.09 1.01
CA TYR A 142 19.44 -5.35 1.72
C TYR A 142 20.03 -6.40 0.77
N GLY A 143 20.90 -7.26 1.30
CA GLY A 143 21.41 -8.40 0.55
C GLY A 143 20.30 -9.37 0.15
N PHE A 144 20.53 -10.12 -0.93
CA PHE A 144 19.56 -11.07 -1.50
C PHE A 144 18.99 -12.03 -0.45
N ASP A 145 19.83 -12.61 0.40
CA ASP A 145 19.39 -13.54 1.45
C ASP A 145 18.37 -12.92 2.41
N THR A 146 18.55 -11.64 2.75
CA THR A 146 17.63 -10.93 3.65
C THR A 146 16.35 -10.56 2.93
N ALA A 147 16.45 -10.09 1.68
CA ALA A 147 15.29 -9.80 0.85
C ALA A 147 14.42 -11.05 0.62
N PHE A 148 15.05 -12.20 0.34
CA PHE A 148 14.36 -13.46 0.14
C PHE A 148 13.70 -13.98 1.43
N LYS A 149 14.35 -13.82 2.59
CA LYS A 149 13.72 -14.12 3.88
C LYS A 149 12.48 -13.25 4.13
N TRP A 150 12.55 -11.95 3.83
CA TRP A 150 11.40 -11.05 3.93
C TRP A 150 10.29 -11.42 2.97
N PHE A 151 10.63 -11.77 1.73
CA PHE A 151 9.66 -12.27 0.75
C PHE A 151 8.93 -13.50 1.28
N LEU A 152 9.67 -14.55 1.65
CA LEU A 152 9.10 -15.83 2.05
C LEU A 152 8.23 -15.69 3.31
N GLN A 153 8.72 -14.96 4.32
CA GLN A 153 7.97 -14.71 5.54
C GLN A 153 6.69 -13.90 5.27
N THR A 154 6.77 -12.88 4.42
CA THR A 154 5.61 -12.04 4.09
C THR A 154 4.63 -12.77 3.18
N PHE A 155 5.11 -13.62 2.28
CA PHE A 155 4.26 -14.48 1.47
C PHE A 155 3.47 -15.49 2.32
N VAL A 156 4.07 -16.04 3.38
CA VAL A 156 3.39 -17.00 4.28
C VAL A 156 2.48 -16.31 5.29
N VAL A 157 2.96 -15.24 5.93
CA VAL A 157 2.28 -14.63 7.09
C VAL A 157 1.44 -13.40 6.69
N GLY A 158 1.79 -12.74 5.59
CA GLY A 158 1.11 -11.56 5.08
C GLY A 158 1.46 -10.27 5.83
N PHE A 159 0.45 -9.41 5.99
CA PHE A 159 0.53 -8.08 6.61
C PHE A 159 1.30 -7.98 7.94
N PRO A 160 1.30 -8.96 8.88
CA PRO A 160 2.06 -8.84 10.13
C PRO A 160 3.56 -8.76 9.88
N SER A 161 4.06 -9.53 8.90
CA SER A 161 5.46 -9.48 8.47
C SER A 161 5.78 -8.15 7.79
N LEU A 162 4.92 -7.71 6.85
CA LEU A 162 5.12 -6.47 6.10
C LEU A 162 5.16 -5.25 7.03
N THR A 163 4.33 -5.24 8.08
CA THR A 163 4.27 -4.17 9.08
C THR A 163 5.59 -4.02 9.83
N ILE A 164 6.27 -5.12 10.18
CA ILE A 164 7.58 -5.07 10.83
C ILE A 164 8.63 -4.45 9.89
N LEU A 165 8.57 -4.82 8.60
CA LEU A 165 9.46 -4.25 7.60
C LEU A 165 9.18 -2.75 7.41
N LEU A 166 7.93 -2.33 7.29
CA LEU A 166 7.54 -0.93 7.07
C LEU A 166 7.88 -0.03 8.27
N ASN A 167 7.66 -0.50 9.49
CA ASN A 167 7.90 0.30 10.71
C ASN A 167 9.39 0.58 10.97
N ARG A 168 10.30 -0.09 10.27
CA ARG A 168 11.71 0.23 10.34
C ARG A 168 11.99 1.52 9.55
N ARG A 169 12.44 2.56 10.26
CA ARG A 169 12.98 3.78 9.63
C ARG A 169 14.10 3.41 8.66
N ASP A 170 14.04 3.98 7.46
CA ASP A 170 15.09 3.85 6.46
C ASP A 170 16.44 4.26 7.09
N PRO A 171 17.46 3.39 7.06
CA PRO A 171 18.78 3.72 7.62
C PRO A 171 19.48 4.87 6.89
N ARG A 172 18.98 5.34 5.74
CA ARG A 172 19.55 6.49 5.04
C ARG A 172 19.40 7.78 5.85
N PRO A 173 20.49 8.55 6.05
CA PRO A 173 20.40 9.86 6.68
C PRO A 173 19.49 10.75 5.82
N ARG A 174 18.47 11.36 6.44
CA ARG A 174 17.68 12.41 5.79
C ARG A 174 18.64 13.51 5.36
N LYS A 175 18.71 13.79 4.05
CA LYS A 175 19.47 14.94 3.52
C LYS A 175 18.89 16.20 4.17
N LYS A 176 19.63 16.84 5.09
CA LYS A 176 19.23 18.13 5.66
C LYS A 176 19.12 19.10 4.49
N LYS A 177 17.93 19.69 4.29
CA LYS A 177 17.76 20.88 3.46
C LYS A 177 18.45 22.01 4.21
N ASN A 178 19.60 22.45 3.70
CA ASN A 178 20.19 23.74 4.05
C ASN A 178 19.49 24.82 3.25
#